data_AF-A0A963CB94-F1
#
_entry.id   AF-A0A963CB94-F1
#
_cell.length_a   1.000
_cell.length_b   1.000
_cell.length_c   1.000
_cell.angle_alpha   90.00
_cell.angle_beta   90.00
_cell.angle_gamma   90.00
#
_symmetry.space_group_name_H-M   'P 1'
#
loop_
_entity.id
_entity.type
_entity.pdbx_description
1 polymer ?
#
loop_
_entity_poly.entity_id
_entity_poly.type
_entity_poly.pdbx_seq_one_letter_code
_entity_poly.pdbx_strand_id
1 'polypeptide(L)'
;MKRASGALIAIVLMCAAKPAAAQPQAECEAIRARGPILQTLDTLWARDCLGGERDHSDAFAVLATALRQAEHETDSDAEKLAYVRAIVLYQQAALQSAADQSPLPNATGPHPLALFAEGMATLRQDLEAGATSDMLDADVWDYLPSSHEVGDGVGGDYSMCASLLSRPDCTADDRLDPTEYQVAESLLRHAKLMDRLADLAHAPALNAFTTRIASLQEMWRQYAVEARSQTPIELALNSWRFKHDLATDGFVRPPSQQIIALHPTVAMEYVSDADDGSRFEPALMVEWIGINRWRWRGGESPRMENPIGVSLVSTYSDRAGTRDAGHGVVLHYKHVYSLGVTRHGGDTGVFVSVDLQKLLTDKREKLEDVRKRFRVLH
;
A
#
# COMPACT_ATOMS: atom_id res chain seq x y z
N MET A 1 -10.14 -3.46 -7.67
CA MET A 1 -11.55 -3.60 -7.20
C MET A 1 -12.17 -2.37 -6.52
N LYS A 2 -11.43 -1.35 -6.04
CA LYS A 2 -12.03 -0.20 -5.30
C LYS A 2 -12.17 1.12 -6.08
N ARG A 3 -11.69 1.25 -7.32
CA ARG A 3 -11.64 2.56 -8.01
C ARG A 3 -12.76 2.79 -9.03
N ALA A 4 -13.21 1.79 -9.79
CA ALA A 4 -14.46 1.89 -10.56
C ALA A 4 -15.71 2.08 -9.65
N SER A 5 -15.61 1.69 -8.37
CA SER A 5 -16.64 1.96 -7.36
C SER A 5 -16.49 3.33 -6.67
N GLY A 6 -15.37 4.03 -6.83
CA GLY A 6 -15.03 5.23 -6.04
C GLY A 6 -15.86 6.46 -6.41
N ALA A 7 -15.91 6.80 -7.70
CA ALA A 7 -16.73 7.90 -8.21
C ALA A 7 -18.22 7.67 -7.91
N LEU A 8 -18.68 6.41 -7.98
CA LEU A 8 -20.08 6.05 -7.81
C LEU A 8 -20.51 5.88 -6.34
N ILE A 9 -19.63 5.40 -5.46
CA ILE A 9 -19.85 5.38 -3.99
C ILE A 9 -19.83 6.80 -3.42
N ALA A 10 -19.00 7.71 -3.92
CA ALA A 10 -19.03 9.12 -3.52
C ALA A 10 -20.38 9.78 -3.86
N ILE A 11 -20.93 9.51 -5.05
CA ILE A 11 -22.24 9.99 -5.51
C ILE A 11 -23.40 9.34 -4.71
N VAL A 12 -23.33 8.04 -4.43
CA VAL A 12 -24.32 7.33 -3.60
C VAL A 12 -24.28 7.76 -2.13
N LEU A 13 -23.10 8.05 -1.56
CA LEU A 13 -22.95 8.55 -0.18
C LEU A 13 -23.37 10.02 -0.04
N MET A 14 -23.19 10.85 -1.09
CA MET A 14 -23.73 12.22 -1.14
C MET A 14 -25.26 12.23 -1.16
N CYS A 15 -25.92 11.28 -1.83
CA CYS A 15 -27.39 11.11 -1.79
C CYS A 15 -27.91 10.51 -0.46
N ALA A 16 -27.06 9.89 0.37
CA ALA A 16 -27.44 9.27 1.65
C ALA A 16 -27.24 10.21 2.86
N ALA A 17 -26.38 11.23 2.74
CA ALA A 17 -26.25 12.29 3.72
C ALA A 17 -27.47 13.23 3.61
N LYS A 18 -28.21 13.42 4.71
CA LYS A 18 -29.35 14.36 4.77
C LYS A 18 -28.91 15.74 4.22
N PRO A 19 -29.57 16.29 3.19
CA PRO A 19 -29.18 17.57 2.63
C PRO A 19 -29.45 18.69 3.65
N ALA A 20 -28.43 19.51 3.92
CA ALA A 20 -28.62 20.84 4.52
C ALA A 20 -28.95 21.91 3.46
N ALA A 21 -29.00 21.57 2.17
CA ALA A 21 -29.51 22.42 1.11
C ALA A 21 -30.00 21.55 -0.05
N ALA A 22 -31.12 21.96 -0.67
CA ALA A 22 -31.83 21.21 -1.70
C ALA A 22 -30.95 20.87 -2.92
N GLN A 23 -30.41 19.65 -2.94
CA GLN A 23 -30.05 18.96 -4.19
C GLN A 23 -31.33 18.35 -4.79
N PRO A 24 -31.54 18.40 -6.12
CA PRO A 24 -32.80 18.00 -6.71
C PRO A 24 -32.99 16.49 -6.62
N GLN A 25 -34.07 16.07 -5.97
CA GLN A 25 -34.54 14.69 -5.80
C GLN A 25 -34.54 13.86 -7.11
N ALA A 26 -34.63 14.53 -8.26
CA ALA A 26 -34.51 13.95 -9.59
C ALA A 26 -33.12 13.33 -9.90
N GLU A 27 -32.02 13.89 -9.40
CA GLU A 27 -30.68 13.33 -9.59
C GLU A 27 -30.52 12.01 -8.83
N CYS A 28 -30.98 11.94 -7.58
CA CYS A 28 -30.91 10.70 -6.79
C CYS A 28 -31.89 9.62 -7.31
N GLU A 29 -33.03 9.99 -7.91
CA GLU A 29 -33.91 9.04 -8.62
C GLU A 29 -33.28 8.53 -9.93
N ALA A 30 -32.64 9.41 -10.71
CA ALA A 30 -31.87 9.01 -11.88
C ALA A 30 -30.70 8.09 -11.54
N ILE A 31 -30.05 8.27 -10.37
CA ILE A 31 -29.00 7.38 -9.87
C ILE A 31 -29.57 6.03 -9.40
N ARG A 32 -30.70 5.99 -8.70
CA ARG A 32 -31.37 4.72 -8.34
C ARG A 32 -31.81 3.92 -9.56
N ALA A 33 -32.27 4.59 -10.61
CA ALA A 33 -32.61 3.96 -11.89
C ALA A 33 -31.39 3.30 -12.58
N ARG A 34 -30.15 3.68 -12.21
CA ARG A 34 -28.90 3.09 -12.72
C ARG A 34 -28.45 1.82 -11.99
N GLY A 35 -29.02 1.50 -10.82
CA GLY A 35 -28.66 0.29 -10.05
C GLY A 35 -28.73 -1.03 -10.85
N PRO A 36 -29.81 -1.26 -11.63
CA PRO A 36 -29.91 -2.42 -12.52
C PRO A 36 -28.83 -2.44 -13.62
N ILE A 37 -28.42 -1.28 -14.15
CA ILE A 37 -27.39 -1.16 -15.19
C ILE A 37 -26.00 -1.52 -14.64
N LEU A 38 -25.73 -1.20 -13.38
CA LEU A 38 -24.45 -1.57 -12.76
C LEU A 38 -24.36 -3.06 -12.49
N GLN A 39 -25.45 -3.66 -11.97
CA GLN A 39 -25.54 -5.12 -11.83
C GLN A 39 -25.44 -5.85 -13.18
N THR A 40 -25.99 -5.23 -14.22
CA THR A 40 -25.91 -5.66 -15.62
C THR A 40 -24.46 -5.69 -16.10
N LEU A 41 -23.73 -4.58 -15.95
CA LEU A 41 -22.32 -4.48 -16.33
C LEU A 41 -21.44 -5.43 -15.51
N ASP A 42 -21.72 -5.58 -14.21
CA ASP A 42 -21.04 -6.55 -13.35
C ASP A 42 -21.30 -7.99 -13.79
N THR A 43 -22.51 -8.30 -14.27
CA THR A 43 -22.85 -9.64 -14.78
C THR A 43 -22.16 -9.93 -16.11
N LEU A 44 -22.13 -8.98 -17.04
CA LEU A 44 -21.40 -9.11 -18.30
C LEU A 44 -19.89 -9.23 -18.05
N TRP A 45 -19.37 -8.52 -17.07
CA TRP A 45 -17.99 -8.67 -16.61
C TRP A 45 -17.74 -10.05 -16.04
N ALA A 46 -18.52 -10.51 -15.05
CA ALA A 46 -18.34 -11.82 -14.42
C ALA A 46 -18.46 -13.00 -15.42
N ARG A 47 -19.05 -12.75 -16.60
CA ARG A 47 -19.17 -13.69 -17.70
C ARG A 47 -18.13 -13.52 -18.80
N ASP A 48 -17.16 -12.62 -18.63
CA ASP A 48 -16.11 -12.37 -19.62
C ASP A 48 -16.63 -11.85 -20.98
N CYS A 49 -17.81 -11.23 -21.01
CA CYS A 49 -18.45 -10.69 -22.23
C CYS A 49 -17.89 -9.32 -22.67
N LEU A 50 -17.31 -8.56 -21.74
CA LEU A 50 -16.78 -7.21 -21.98
C LEU A 50 -15.26 -7.25 -21.85
N GLY A 51 -14.63 -7.80 -22.86
CA GLY A 51 -13.20 -7.96 -22.90
C GLY A 51 -12.61 -9.16 -22.16
N GLY A 52 -13.36 -10.25 -22.02
CA GLY A 52 -12.83 -11.52 -21.51
C GLY A 52 -12.77 -12.59 -22.60
N GLU A 53 -12.58 -13.86 -22.22
CA GLU A 53 -12.50 -14.99 -23.16
C GLU A 53 -13.77 -15.23 -23.99
N ARG A 54 -14.90 -14.64 -23.59
CA ARG A 54 -16.18 -14.73 -24.28
C ARG A 54 -16.52 -13.50 -25.12
N ASP A 55 -15.61 -12.52 -25.19
CA ASP A 55 -15.76 -11.40 -26.10
C ASP A 55 -15.27 -11.81 -27.50
N HIS A 56 -16.21 -11.94 -28.44
CA HIS A 56 -15.95 -12.37 -29.81
C HIS A 56 -15.59 -11.23 -30.77
N SER A 57 -15.38 -10.01 -30.27
CA SER A 57 -14.99 -8.90 -31.14
C SER A 57 -13.54 -9.03 -31.63
N ASP A 58 -13.33 -8.91 -32.94
CA ASP A 58 -12.00 -9.02 -33.57
C ASP A 58 -11.00 -8.00 -32.99
N ALA A 59 -11.46 -6.77 -32.75
CA ALA A 59 -10.66 -5.72 -32.15
C ALA A 59 -10.18 -6.10 -30.73
N PHE A 60 -11.02 -6.81 -29.97
CA PHE A 60 -10.68 -7.24 -28.63
C PHE A 60 -9.81 -8.50 -28.61
N ALA A 61 -9.99 -9.44 -29.53
CA ALA A 61 -9.17 -10.65 -29.59
C ALA A 61 -7.67 -10.35 -29.82
N VAL A 62 -7.36 -9.38 -30.69
CA VAL A 62 -5.99 -8.89 -30.95
C VAL A 62 -5.38 -8.31 -29.68
N LEU A 63 -6.18 -7.52 -29.00
CA LEU A 63 -5.81 -6.75 -27.83
C LEU A 63 -5.66 -7.62 -26.57
N ALA A 64 -6.57 -8.56 -26.35
CA ALA A 64 -6.48 -9.55 -25.27
C ALA A 64 -5.23 -10.41 -25.40
N THR A 65 -4.87 -10.74 -26.65
CA THR A 65 -3.61 -11.43 -26.95
C THR A 65 -2.41 -10.55 -26.62
N ALA A 66 -2.41 -9.28 -27.04
CA ALA A 66 -1.33 -8.33 -26.71
C ALA A 66 -1.20 -8.09 -25.20
N LEU A 67 -2.31 -7.99 -24.47
CA LEU A 67 -2.34 -7.86 -23.01
C LEU A 67 -1.77 -9.09 -22.31
N ARG A 68 -2.24 -10.29 -22.66
CA ARG A 68 -1.71 -11.55 -22.11
C ARG A 68 -0.21 -11.70 -22.39
N GLN A 69 0.22 -11.28 -23.58
CA GLN A 69 1.63 -11.30 -23.95
C GLN A 69 2.44 -10.31 -23.09
N ALA A 70 1.94 -9.09 -22.89
CA ALA A 70 2.56 -8.10 -22.01
C ALA A 70 2.65 -8.59 -20.55
N GLU A 71 1.62 -9.28 -20.06
CA GLU A 71 1.57 -9.86 -18.71
C GLU A 71 2.57 -11.01 -18.51
N HIS A 72 2.78 -11.85 -19.53
CA HIS A 72 3.60 -13.06 -19.41
C HIS A 72 5.06 -12.89 -19.84
N GLU A 73 5.34 -12.05 -20.84
CA GLU A 73 6.66 -12.04 -21.49
C GLU A 73 7.60 -10.96 -20.96
N THR A 74 7.10 -10.02 -20.14
CA THR A 74 7.89 -8.87 -19.72
C THR A 74 7.90 -8.68 -18.21
N ASP A 75 9.09 -8.71 -17.62
CA ASP A 75 9.31 -8.31 -16.23
C ASP A 75 9.65 -6.81 -16.11
N SER A 76 9.95 -6.15 -17.24
CA SER A 76 10.36 -4.75 -17.28
C SER A 76 9.16 -3.81 -17.34
N ASP A 77 9.06 -2.89 -16.39
CA ASP A 77 8.05 -1.83 -16.38
C ASP A 77 8.07 -0.97 -17.65
N ALA A 78 9.26 -0.76 -18.24
CA ALA A 78 9.41 -0.01 -19.47
C ALA A 78 8.79 -0.72 -20.67
N GLU A 79 8.86 -2.06 -20.71
CA GLU A 79 8.26 -2.86 -21.76
C GLU A 79 6.74 -2.91 -21.60
N LYS A 80 6.24 -3.09 -20.37
CA LYS A 80 4.79 -3.00 -20.07
C LYS A 80 4.21 -1.65 -20.49
N LEU A 81 4.90 -0.55 -20.20
CA LEU A 81 4.48 0.77 -20.62
C LEU A 81 4.48 0.93 -22.15
N ALA A 82 5.47 0.34 -22.84
CA ALA A 82 5.50 0.33 -24.31
C ALA A 82 4.30 -0.44 -24.90
N TYR A 83 3.93 -1.59 -24.31
CA TYR A 83 2.74 -2.34 -24.68
C TYR A 83 1.46 -1.53 -24.46
N VAL A 84 1.31 -0.88 -23.30
CA VAL A 84 0.16 0.00 -23.01
C VAL A 84 0.06 1.11 -24.06
N ARG A 85 1.17 1.77 -24.41
CA ARG A 85 1.20 2.82 -25.45
C ARG A 85 0.77 2.28 -26.83
N ALA A 86 1.29 1.12 -27.23
CA ALA A 86 0.94 0.51 -28.50
C ALA A 86 -0.56 0.15 -28.57
N ILE A 87 -1.10 -0.34 -27.47
CA ILE A 87 -2.52 -0.67 -27.34
C ILE A 87 -3.39 0.60 -27.42
N VAL A 88 -3.04 1.66 -26.67
CA VAL A 88 -3.78 2.94 -26.70
C VAL A 88 -3.82 3.50 -28.12
N LEU A 89 -2.69 3.44 -28.85
CA LEU A 89 -2.62 3.88 -30.24
C LEU A 89 -3.51 3.04 -31.17
N TYR A 90 -3.51 1.71 -31.02
CA TYR A 90 -4.36 0.82 -31.81
C TYR A 90 -5.84 1.11 -31.56
N GLN A 91 -6.23 1.31 -30.30
CA GLN A 91 -7.61 1.59 -29.91
C GLN A 91 -8.07 2.96 -30.43
N GLN A 92 -7.22 3.98 -30.34
CA GLN A 92 -7.48 5.29 -30.92
C GLN A 92 -7.81 5.17 -32.42
N ALA A 93 -7.00 4.41 -33.17
CA ALA A 93 -7.23 4.21 -34.60
C ALA A 93 -8.51 3.41 -34.90
N ALA A 94 -8.81 2.39 -34.10
CA ALA A 94 -10.02 1.58 -34.24
C ALA A 94 -11.30 2.40 -33.97
N LEU A 95 -11.29 3.24 -32.94
CA LEU A 95 -12.39 4.14 -32.58
C LEU A 95 -12.66 5.17 -33.67
N GLN A 96 -11.59 5.76 -34.21
CA GLN A 96 -11.71 6.72 -35.31
C GLN A 96 -12.30 6.03 -36.55
N SER A 97 -11.79 4.85 -36.91
CA SER A 97 -12.31 4.08 -38.04
C SER A 97 -13.78 3.68 -37.85
N ALA A 98 -14.19 3.33 -36.63
CA ALA A 98 -15.57 2.99 -36.32
C ALA A 98 -16.49 4.22 -36.38
N ALA A 99 -16.02 5.38 -35.90
CA ALA A 99 -16.73 6.65 -36.04
C ALA A 99 -16.98 7.01 -37.52
N ASP A 100 -16.00 6.77 -38.39
CA ASP A 100 -16.09 7.06 -39.82
C ASP A 100 -17.04 6.09 -40.55
N GLN A 101 -17.19 4.85 -40.06
CA GLN A 101 -18.01 3.80 -40.69
C GLN A 101 -19.45 3.73 -40.19
N SER A 102 -19.74 4.33 -39.03
CA SER A 102 -21.07 4.30 -38.39
C SER A 102 -21.68 5.70 -38.30
N PRO A 103 -22.07 6.33 -39.42
CA PRO A 103 -22.68 7.65 -39.37
C PRO A 103 -24.00 7.61 -38.59
N LEU A 104 -24.10 8.40 -37.51
CA LEU A 104 -25.34 8.55 -36.74
C LEU A 104 -26.29 9.47 -37.51
N PRO A 105 -27.43 8.95 -38.04
CA PRO A 105 -28.38 9.79 -38.76
C PRO A 105 -28.96 10.83 -37.81
N ASN A 106 -28.92 12.11 -38.22
CA ASN A 106 -29.45 13.26 -37.49
C ASN A 106 -28.65 13.73 -36.25
N ALA A 107 -27.42 13.27 -36.03
CA ALA A 107 -26.57 13.84 -34.98
C ALA A 107 -26.15 15.27 -35.34
N THR A 108 -26.43 16.24 -34.45
CA THR A 108 -26.04 17.65 -34.59
C THR A 108 -24.67 17.96 -33.96
N GLY A 109 -23.97 16.95 -33.43
CA GLY A 109 -22.70 17.08 -32.73
C GLY A 109 -21.64 16.06 -33.19
N PRO A 110 -20.43 16.15 -32.63
CA PRO A 110 -19.34 15.21 -32.93
C PRO A 110 -19.74 13.77 -32.56
N HIS A 111 -19.27 12.81 -33.36
CA HIS A 111 -19.54 11.39 -33.15
C HIS A 111 -18.97 10.93 -31.79
N PRO A 112 -19.72 10.23 -30.92
CA PRO A 112 -19.24 9.81 -29.60
C PRO A 112 -17.95 9.00 -29.64
N LEU A 113 -17.79 8.08 -30.61
CA LEU A 113 -16.54 7.33 -30.79
C LEU A 113 -15.35 8.23 -31.19
N ALA A 114 -15.59 9.33 -31.92
CA ALA A 114 -14.54 10.28 -32.28
C ALA A 114 -14.08 11.12 -31.07
N LEU A 115 -15.02 11.55 -30.23
CA LEU A 115 -14.68 12.20 -28.95
C LEU A 115 -13.88 11.27 -28.04
N PHE A 116 -14.27 10.00 -27.98
CA PHE A 116 -13.55 9.00 -27.21
C PHE A 116 -12.14 8.75 -27.78
N ALA A 117 -11.98 8.73 -29.11
CA ALA A 117 -10.68 8.67 -29.77
C ALA A 117 -9.80 9.89 -29.46
N GLU A 118 -10.37 11.09 -29.34
CA GLU A 118 -9.65 12.30 -28.95
C GLU A 118 -9.15 12.22 -27.51
N GLY A 119 -9.98 11.77 -26.57
CA GLY A 119 -9.56 11.50 -25.19
C GLY A 119 -8.40 10.49 -25.11
N MET A 120 -8.45 9.44 -25.94
CA MET A 120 -7.36 8.46 -26.07
C MET A 120 -6.08 9.07 -26.62
N ALA A 121 -6.18 10.04 -27.54
CA ALA A 121 -5.03 10.76 -28.07
C ALA A 121 -4.33 11.58 -26.98
N THR A 122 -5.10 12.25 -26.12
CA THR A 122 -4.60 12.99 -24.95
C THR A 122 -3.89 12.05 -23.98
N LEU A 123 -4.53 10.94 -23.61
CA LEU A 123 -3.92 9.93 -22.74
C LEU A 123 -2.60 9.40 -23.32
N ARG A 124 -2.52 9.17 -24.63
CA ARG A 124 -1.28 8.76 -25.29
C ARG A 124 -0.18 9.81 -25.10
N GLN A 125 -0.49 11.09 -25.28
CA GLN A 125 0.47 12.18 -25.09
C GLN A 125 0.97 12.23 -23.64
N ASP A 126 0.08 12.04 -22.66
CA ASP A 126 0.44 12.00 -21.24
C ASP A 126 1.35 10.80 -20.91
N LEU A 127 0.99 9.62 -21.43
CA LEU A 127 1.81 8.42 -21.30
C LEU A 127 3.19 8.60 -21.95
N GLU A 128 3.28 9.28 -23.09
CA GLU A 128 4.54 9.63 -23.77
C GLU A 128 5.38 10.61 -22.96
N ALA A 129 4.73 11.58 -22.30
CA ALA A 129 5.37 12.54 -21.39
C ALA A 129 5.81 11.91 -20.05
N GLY A 130 5.45 10.65 -19.78
CA GLY A 130 5.77 9.96 -18.54
C GLY A 130 4.90 10.40 -17.36
N ALA A 131 3.78 11.08 -17.62
CA ALA A 131 2.81 11.38 -16.59
C ALA A 131 2.11 10.08 -16.17
N THR A 132 2.38 9.62 -14.94
CA THR A 132 1.59 8.57 -14.29
C THR A 132 0.32 9.21 -13.77
N SER A 133 -0.54 9.54 -14.72
CA SER A 133 -1.78 10.28 -14.64
C SER A 133 -2.49 10.21 -13.27
N ASP A 134 -2.39 11.29 -12.49
CA ASP A 134 -3.44 11.72 -11.56
C ASP A 134 -4.72 12.15 -12.34
N MET A 135 -4.78 11.97 -13.67
CA MET A 135 -5.85 12.37 -14.60
C MET A 135 -6.57 11.18 -15.28
N LEU A 136 -6.23 9.93 -14.94
CA LEU A 136 -7.18 8.82 -15.13
C LEU A 136 -8.35 8.97 -14.13
N ASP A 137 -8.23 9.91 -13.19
CA ASP A 137 -9.34 10.47 -12.42
C ASP A 137 -10.36 11.12 -13.36
N ALA A 138 -11.55 10.53 -13.33
CA ALA A 138 -12.88 11.06 -13.64
C ALA A 138 -13.08 11.87 -14.94
N ASP A 139 -12.30 12.90 -15.25
CA ASP A 139 -12.65 13.94 -16.24
C ASP A 139 -12.72 13.43 -17.69
N VAL A 140 -11.87 12.47 -18.07
CA VAL A 140 -11.94 11.79 -19.38
C VAL A 140 -13.18 10.88 -19.47
N TRP A 141 -13.67 10.41 -18.31
CA TRP A 141 -14.79 9.47 -18.17
C TRP A 141 -16.11 10.16 -17.80
N ASP A 142 -16.08 11.45 -17.43
CA ASP A 142 -17.22 12.28 -17.04
C ASP A 142 -17.99 12.81 -18.26
N TYR A 143 -18.01 12.03 -19.35
CA TYR A 143 -19.00 12.21 -20.41
C TYR A 143 -20.37 11.76 -19.91
N LEU A 144 -20.98 12.61 -19.08
CA LEU A 144 -22.40 12.56 -18.79
C LEU A 144 -23.11 13.40 -19.87
N PRO A 145 -23.94 12.79 -20.74
CA PRO A 145 -24.71 13.52 -21.75
C PRO A 145 -25.67 14.58 -21.18
N SER A 146 -25.77 14.69 -19.85
CA SER A 146 -26.73 15.55 -19.15
C SER A 146 -26.29 17.02 -18.99
N SER A 147 -25.05 17.38 -19.28
CA SER A 147 -24.58 18.78 -19.14
C SER A 147 -24.70 19.60 -20.43
N HIS A 148 -24.87 18.95 -21.58
CA HIS A 148 -25.31 19.62 -22.81
C HIS A 148 -26.79 19.37 -22.98
N GLU A 149 -27.56 20.43 -23.22
CA GLU A 149 -28.96 20.36 -23.68
C GLU A 149 -29.00 19.66 -25.04
N VAL A 150 -28.85 18.33 -25.04
CA VAL A 150 -29.10 17.49 -26.21
C VAL A 150 -30.62 17.50 -26.37
N GLY A 151 -31.11 18.49 -27.13
CA GLY A 151 -32.53 18.77 -27.24
C GLY A 151 -33.32 17.51 -27.60
N ASP A 152 -34.26 17.12 -26.71
CA ASP A 152 -35.42 16.21 -26.76
C ASP A 152 -35.49 14.99 -27.71
N GLY A 153 -34.52 14.75 -28.58
CA GLY A 153 -34.55 13.73 -29.65
C GLY A 153 -33.57 12.57 -29.45
N VAL A 154 -32.56 12.75 -28.60
CA VAL A 154 -31.66 11.66 -28.16
C VAL A 154 -31.80 11.54 -26.65
N GLY A 155 -33.04 11.34 -26.19
CA GLY A 155 -33.28 10.85 -24.84
C GLY A 155 -32.58 9.51 -24.73
N GLY A 156 -31.46 9.48 -24.00
CA GLY A 156 -30.64 8.30 -23.77
C GLY A 156 -31.45 7.23 -23.05
N ASP A 157 -32.22 6.46 -23.82
CA ASP A 157 -32.90 5.30 -23.32
C ASP A 157 -31.87 4.19 -23.14
N TYR A 158 -31.34 4.12 -21.92
CA TYR A 158 -30.42 3.08 -21.47
C TYR A 158 -31.02 1.66 -21.55
N SER A 159 -32.27 1.52 -22.03
CA SER A 159 -32.88 0.24 -22.45
C SER A 159 -31.99 -0.55 -23.42
N MET A 160 -31.14 0.14 -24.21
CA MET A 160 -30.13 -0.48 -25.06
C MET A 160 -29.04 -1.27 -24.32
N CYS A 161 -28.68 -0.87 -23.09
CA CYS A 161 -27.74 -1.64 -22.26
C CYS A 161 -28.41 -2.86 -21.61
N ALA A 162 -29.72 -2.80 -21.37
CA ALA A 162 -30.47 -3.90 -20.79
C ALA A 162 -30.71 -5.05 -21.79
N SER A 163 -30.74 -4.76 -23.10
CA SER A 163 -30.90 -5.75 -24.16
C SER A 163 -29.62 -6.50 -24.52
N LEU A 164 -28.42 -5.97 -24.20
CA LEU A 164 -27.15 -6.71 -24.17
C LEU A 164 -27.18 -7.96 -23.26
N LEU A 165 -28.14 -8.06 -22.34
CA LEU A 165 -28.19 -9.08 -21.29
C LEU A 165 -29.13 -10.24 -21.53
N SER A 166 -30.04 -10.14 -22.50
CA SER A 166 -31.12 -11.13 -22.61
C SER A 166 -30.59 -12.50 -23.03
N ARG A 167 -29.34 -12.58 -23.51
CA ARG A 167 -28.71 -13.81 -23.98
C ARG A 167 -27.45 -14.18 -23.17
N PRO A 168 -27.33 -15.44 -22.71
CA PRO A 168 -26.18 -15.91 -21.93
C PRO A 168 -24.86 -16.03 -22.71
N ASP A 169 -24.90 -15.87 -24.03
CA ASP A 169 -23.78 -16.01 -24.97
C ASP A 169 -23.19 -14.67 -25.44
N CYS A 170 -23.55 -13.56 -24.79
CA CYS A 170 -23.07 -12.22 -25.11
C CYS A 170 -23.45 -11.73 -26.53
N THR A 171 -24.47 -12.30 -27.17
CA THR A 171 -24.93 -11.89 -28.52
C THR A 171 -25.98 -10.79 -28.48
N ALA A 172 -26.03 -9.98 -29.55
CA ALA A 172 -26.99 -8.89 -29.70
C ALA A 172 -28.44 -9.37 -29.77
N ASP A 173 -29.36 -8.57 -29.21
CA ASP A 173 -30.80 -8.73 -29.42
C ASP A 173 -31.17 -8.16 -30.79
N ASP A 174 -31.76 -8.99 -31.65
CA ASP A 174 -32.12 -8.67 -33.04
C ASP A 174 -33.18 -7.55 -33.15
N ARG A 175 -33.72 -7.07 -32.03
CA ARG A 175 -34.80 -6.06 -31.95
C ARG A 175 -34.31 -4.61 -31.88
N LEU A 176 -33.02 -4.37 -31.70
CA LEU A 176 -32.45 -3.03 -31.58
C LEU A 176 -32.00 -2.50 -32.94
N ASP A 177 -31.91 -1.19 -33.08
CA ASP A 177 -31.18 -0.62 -34.21
C ASP A 177 -29.72 -1.10 -34.14
N PRO A 178 -29.24 -1.85 -35.15
CA PRO A 178 -27.90 -2.42 -35.13
C PRO A 178 -26.81 -1.35 -35.01
N THR A 179 -27.05 -0.12 -35.48
CA THR A 179 -26.05 0.95 -35.53
C THR A 179 -25.82 1.57 -34.16
N GLU A 180 -26.88 2.00 -33.48
CA GLU A 180 -26.79 2.58 -32.14
C GLU A 180 -26.25 1.55 -31.14
N TYR A 181 -26.66 0.29 -31.31
CA TYR A 181 -26.21 -0.81 -30.47
C TYR A 181 -24.71 -1.07 -30.60
N GLN A 182 -24.21 -1.14 -31.84
CA GLN A 182 -22.79 -1.31 -32.11
C GLN A 182 -21.93 -0.18 -31.52
N VAL A 183 -22.44 1.05 -31.53
CA VAL A 183 -21.74 2.20 -30.93
C VAL A 183 -21.68 2.08 -29.40
N ALA A 184 -22.79 1.76 -28.75
CA ALA A 184 -22.83 1.62 -27.29
C ALA A 184 -21.99 0.43 -26.79
N GLU A 185 -22.09 -0.71 -27.45
CA GLU A 185 -21.29 -1.90 -27.17
C GLU A 185 -19.79 -1.62 -27.35
N SER A 186 -19.42 -0.93 -28.44
CA SER A 186 -18.04 -0.52 -28.69
C SER A 186 -17.52 0.40 -27.58
N LEU A 187 -18.27 1.44 -27.19
CA LEU A 187 -17.87 2.33 -26.11
C LEU A 187 -17.62 1.58 -24.79
N LEU A 188 -18.52 0.67 -24.40
CA LEU A 188 -18.38 -0.11 -23.17
C LEU A 188 -17.15 -1.03 -23.20
N ARG A 189 -16.90 -1.70 -24.32
CA ARG A 189 -15.70 -2.55 -24.50
C ARG A 189 -14.42 -1.75 -24.39
N HIS A 190 -14.34 -0.61 -25.08
CA HIS A 190 -13.15 0.24 -25.05
C HIS A 190 -12.94 0.84 -23.65
N ALA A 191 -14.00 1.29 -22.98
CA ALA A 191 -13.91 1.76 -21.59
C ALA A 191 -13.36 0.70 -20.64
N LYS A 192 -13.80 -0.56 -20.77
CA LYS A 192 -13.32 -1.67 -19.94
C LYS A 192 -11.90 -2.07 -20.22
N LEU A 193 -11.50 -2.04 -21.48
CA LEU A 193 -10.10 -2.21 -21.82
C LEU A 193 -9.24 -1.15 -21.11
N MET A 194 -9.66 0.11 -21.16
CA MET A 194 -8.90 1.19 -20.53
C MET A 194 -8.78 1.03 -19.02
N ASP A 195 -9.81 0.53 -18.34
CA ASP A 195 -9.75 0.15 -16.93
C ASP A 195 -8.66 -0.91 -16.69
N ARG A 196 -8.57 -1.95 -17.53
CA ARG A 196 -7.51 -2.97 -17.45
C ARG A 196 -6.11 -2.42 -17.77
N LEU A 197 -6.01 -1.54 -18.76
CA LEU A 197 -4.73 -0.90 -19.11
C LEU A 197 -4.26 0.05 -18.01
N ALA A 198 -5.19 0.76 -17.36
CA ALA A 198 -4.90 1.57 -16.20
C ALA A 198 -4.39 0.68 -15.05
N ASP A 199 -5.07 -0.43 -14.76
CA ASP A 199 -4.61 -1.39 -13.75
C ASP A 199 -3.19 -1.92 -14.05
N LEU A 200 -2.89 -2.25 -15.32
CA LEU A 200 -1.55 -2.70 -15.74
C LEU A 200 -0.51 -1.58 -15.68
N ALA A 201 -0.85 -0.37 -16.08
CA ALA A 201 0.04 0.78 -16.02
C ALA A 201 0.34 1.20 -14.57
N HIS A 202 -0.62 1.02 -13.66
CA HIS A 202 -0.46 1.32 -12.24
C HIS A 202 0.15 0.15 -11.43
N ALA A 203 0.14 -1.07 -11.94
CA ALA A 203 0.67 -2.24 -11.24
C ALA A 203 2.13 -2.05 -10.77
N PRO A 204 3.07 -1.49 -11.55
CA PRO A 204 4.42 -1.20 -11.08
C PRO A 204 4.46 -0.25 -9.89
N ALA A 205 3.71 0.85 -9.94
CA ALA A 205 3.67 1.84 -8.87
C ALA A 205 3.04 1.27 -7.60
N LEU A 206 1.96 0.50 -7.75
CA LEU A 206 1.32 -0.22 -6.65
C LEU A 206 2.24 -1.28 -6.06
N ASN A 207 2.95 -2.05 -6.89
CA ASN A 207 3.92 -3.04 -6.42
C ASN A 207 5.10 -2.38 -5.70
N ALA A 208 5.64 -1.28 -6.22
CA ALA A 208 6.69 -0.53 -5.55
C ALA A 208 6.21 0.02 -4.20
N PHE A 209 4.96 0.50 -4.13
CA PHE A 209 4.35 0.98 -2.90
C PHE A 209 4.09 -0.15 -1.89
N THR A 210 3.54 -1.29 -2.31
CA THR A 210 3.28 -2.45 -1.44
C THR A 210 4.59 -3.07 -0.94
N THR A 211 5.60 -3.22 -1.80
CA THR A 211 6.95 -3.65 -1.41
C THR A 211 7.59 -2.69 -0.42
N ARG A 212 7.43 -1.37 -0.61
CA ARG A 212 7.90 -0.36 0.34
C ARG A 212 7.18 -0.49 1.69
N ILE A 213 5.86 -0.66 1.70
CA ILE A 213 5.10 -0.87 2.95
C ILE A 213 5.54 -2.16 3.65
N ALA A 214 5.67 -3.26 2.91
CA ALA A 214 6.13 -4.54 3.46
C ALA A 214 7.52 -4.41 4.09
N SER A 215 8.45 -3.73 3.40
CA SER A 215 9.79 -3.42 3.93
C SER A 215 9.70 -2.60 5.21
N LEU A 216 8.92 -1.51 5.24
CA LEU A 216 8.75 -0.67 6.44
C LEU A 216 8.13 -1.45 7.61
N GLN A 217 7.14 -2.30 7.34
CA GLN A 217 6.51 -3.15 8.35
C GLN A 217 7.53 -4.13 8.95
N GLU A 218 8.37 -4.75 8.11
CA GLU A 218 9.43 -5.63 8.59
C GLU A 218 10.46 -4.85 9.43
N MET A 219 10.86 -3.64 9.03
CA MET A 219 11.73 -2.79 9.85
C MET A 219 11.12 -2.50 11.23
N TRP A 220 9.84 -2.13 11.29
CA TRP A 220 9.15 -1.86 12.56
C TRP A 220 9.04 -3.12 13.43
N ARG A 221 8.78 -4.27 12.82
CA ARG A 221 8.78 -5.57 13.53
C ARG A 221 10.16 -5.87 14.11
N GLN A 222 11.22 -5.71 13.32
CA GLN A 222 12.61 -5.88 13.77
C GLN A 222 12.96 -4.88 14.87
N TYR A 223 12.52 -3.62 14.77
CA TYR A 223 12.72 -2.64 15.83
C TYR A 223 12.03 -3.05 17.13
N ALA A 224 10.77 -3.52 17.06
CA ALA A 224 10.02 -3.94 18.23
C ALA A 224 10.61 -5.19 18.93
N VAL A 225 11.19 -6.11 18.15
CA VAL A 225 11.73 -7.38 18.66
C VAL A 225 13.22 -7.26 19.02
N GLU A 226 14.03 -6.68 18.12
CA GLU A 226 15.48 -6.66 18.22
C GLU A 226 16.05 -5.42 18.91
N ALA A 227 15.39 -4.25 18.97
CA ALA A 227 15.93 -3.09 19.70
C ALA A 227 15.92 -3.33 21.22
N ARG A 228 16.77 -2.65 22.00
CA ARG A 228 16.79 -2.81 23.47
C ARG A 228 15.43 -2.48 24.07
N SER A 229 15.05 -3.18 25.14
CA SER A 229 13.85 -2.84 25.90
C SER A 229 13.87 -1.36 26.31
N GLN A 230 12.68 -0.74 26.35
CA GLN A 230 12.52 0.67 26.70
C GLN A 230 11.72 0.80 27.98
N THR A 231 12.21 1.63 28.91
CA THR A 231 11.40 2.12 30.02
C THR A 231 10.36 3.13 29.52
N PRO A 232 9.29 3.42 30.28
CA PRO A 232 8.34 4.47 29.91
C PRO A 232 9.00 5.85 29.69
N ILE A 233 10.06 6.14 30.44
CA ILE A 233 10.82 7.40 30.33
C ILE A 233 11.58 7.42 29.00
N GLU A 234 12.24 6.31 28.65
CA GLU A 234 12.94 6.17 27.38
C GLU A 234 11.97 6.27 26.20
N LEU A 235 10.81 5.61 26.30
CA LEU A 235 9.80 5.68 25.25
C LEU A 235 9.34 7.13 25.03
N ALA A 236 9.10 7.89 26.10
CA ALA A 236 8.72 9.29 26.01
C ALA A 236 9.83 10.15 25.38
N LEU A 237 11.09 9.97 25.80
CA LEU A 237 12.24 10.70 25.26
C LEU A 237 12.50 10.39 23.79
N ASN A 238 12.49 9.11 23.41
CA ASN A 238 12.68 8.69 22.03
C ASN A 238 11.51 9.18 21.14
N SER A 239 10.26 9.05 21.62
CA SER A 239 9.09 9.54 20.88
C SER A 239 9.15 11.05 20.63
N TRP A 240 9.55 11.82 21.64
CA TRP A 240 9.75 13.27 21.49
C TRP A 240 10.87 13.58 20.50
N ARG A 241 12.03 12.90 20.62
CA ARG A 241 13.20 13.15 19.77
C ARG A 241 12.96 12.83 18.29
N PHE A 242 12.21 11.77 18.01
CA PHE A 242 11.96 11.29 16.65
C PHE A 242 10.63 11.78 16.07
N LYS A 243 9.88 12.62 16.79
CA LYS A 243 8.59 13.17 16.32
C LYS A 243 8.69 13.84 14.94
N HIS A 244 9.78 14.55 14.66
CA HIS A 244 9.98 15.21 13.37
C HIS A 244 10.21 14.22 12.23
N ASP A 245 10.91 13.13 12.49
CA ASP A 245 11.12 12.06 11.51
C ASP A 245 9.81 11.28 11.26
N LEU A 246 8.82 11.41 12.16
CA LEU A 246 7.47 10.85 12.04
C LEU A 246 6.43 11.81 11.43
N ALA A 247 6.76 13.09 11.26
CA ALA A 247 5.81 14.14 10.87
C ALA A 247 5.64 14.30 9.35
N THR A 248 6.37 13.53 8.53
CA THR A 248 6.17 13.49 7.08
C THR A 248 4.95 12.63 6.74
N ASP A 249 4.10 13.11 5.83
CA ASP A 249 2.92 12.37 5.36
C ASP A 249 3.30 10.97 4.86
N GLY A 250 2.93 9.94 5.63
CA GLY A 250 3.07 8.53 5.26
C GLY A 250 3.74 7.63 6.30
N PHE A 251 3.96 6.37 5.92
CA PHE A 251 4.70 5.40 6.73
C PHE A 251 6.20 5.71 6.70
N VAL A 252 6.77 5.94 7.87
CA VAL A 252 8.19 6.28 8.03
C VAL A 252 8.99 5.10 8.57
N ARG A 253 10.31 5.15 8.38
CA ARG A 253 11.24 4.14 8.90
C ARG A 253 11.31 4.25 10.42
N PRO A 254 11.45 3.12 11.16
CA PRO A 254 11.83 3.19 12.56
C PRO A 254 13.21 3.86 12.70
N PRO A 255 13.49 4.46 13.88
CA PRO A 255 14.76 5.13 14.10
C PRO A 255 15.94 4.15 13.93
N SER A 256 17.13 4.68 13.67
CA SER A 256 18.40 3.92 13.59
C SER A 256 19.23 4.05 14.88
N GLN A 257 18.66 4.70 15.88
CA GLN A 257 19.27 4.92 17.18
C GLN A 257 18.21 5.01 18.28
N GLN A 258 18.61 4.73 19.50
CA GLN A 258 17.79 4.76 20.69
C GLN A 258 18.57 5.47 21.80
N ILE A 259 17.91 6.40 22.47
CA ILE A 259 18.39 7.03 23.69
C ILE A 259 18.03 6.12 24.86
N ILE A 260 19.02 5.87 25.71
CA ILE A 260 18.87 5.15 26.97
C ILE A 260 18.87 6.19 28.08
N ALA A 261 17.91 6.09 29.01
CA ALA A 261 17.75 7.03 30.10
C ALA A 261 17.04 6.40 31.29
N LEU A 262 17.68 6.45 32.45
CA LEU A 262 17.16 5.87 33.70
C LEU A 262 16.71 4.43 33.51
N HIS A 263 17.59 3.59 32.96
CA HIS A 263 17.32 2.19 32.64
C HIS A 263 17.79 1.27 33.77
N PRO A 264 16.90 0.77 34.63
CA PRO A 264 17.29 -0.19 35.65
C PRO A 264 17.51 -1.57 35.03
N THR A 265 18.57 -2.26 35.46
CA THR A 265 18.89 -3.62 35.05
C THR A 265 19.69 -4.32 36.14
N VAL A 266 20.05 -5.58 35.90
CA VAL A 266 20.91 -6.37 36.79
C VAL A 266 22.18 -6.76 36.06
N ALA A 267 23.28 -6.83 36.80
CA ALA A 267 24.57 -7.23 36.30
C ALA A 267 25.22 -8.25 37.24
N MET A 268 26.15 -9.05 36.72
CA MET A 268 27.09 -9.80 37.52
C MET A 268 28.42 -9.04 37.47
N GLU A 269 28.91 -8.58 38.61
CA GLU A 269 30.07 -7.70 38.71
C GLU A 269 31.19 -8.35 39.51
N TYR A 270 32.40 -8.31 38.96
CA TYR A 270 33.64 -8.73 39.58
C TYR A 270 34.43 -7.51 40.06
N VAL A 271 34.77 -7.43 41.35
CA VAL A 271 35.64 -6.39 41.93
C VAL A 271 36.88 -7.06 42.51
N SER A 272 38.07 -6.70 42.02
CA SER A 272 39.33 -7.37 42.40
C SER A 272 39.69 -7.22 43.86
N ASP A 273 39.38 -6.06 44.43
CA ASP A 273 39.85 -5.65 45.76
C ASP A 273 38.83 -5.92 46.87
N ALA A 274 37.71 -6.57 46.53
CA ALA A 274 36.75 -7.05 47.53
C ALA A 274 37.29 -8.28 48.27
N ASP A 275 36.76 -8.49 49.48
CA ASP A 275 37.11 -9.62 50.34
C ASP A 275 36.88 -10.96 49.63
N ASP A 276 37.69 -11.97 49.98
CA ASP A 276 37.57 -13.31 49.43
C ASP A 276 36.14 -13.86 49.66
N GLY A 277 35.46 -14.22 48.58
CA GLY A 277 34.07 -14.68 48.58
C GLY A 277 33.05 -13.62 48.16
N SER A 278 33.37 -12.32 48.21
CA SER A 278 32.48 -11.23 47.79
C SER A 278 32.94 -10.53 46.51
N ARG A 279 33.94 -11.08 45.83
CA ARG A 279 34.47 -10.51 44.58
C ARG A 279 33.51 -10.60 43.41
N PHE A 280 32.62 -11.58 43.35
CA PHE A 280 31.70 -11.77 42.23
C PHE A 280 30.25 -11.84 42.73
N GLU A 281 29.53 -10.73 42.61
CA GLU A 281 28.20 -10.55 43.21
C GLU A 281 27.21 -10.00 42.17
N PRO A 282 25.91 -10.32 42.29
CA PRO A 282 24.88 -9.64 41.54
C PRO A 282 24.81 -8.16 42.00
N ALA A 283 24.71 -7.26 41.04
CA ALA A 283 24.58 -5.83 41.26
C ALA A 283 23.31 -5.30 40.59
N LEU A 284 22.62 -4.39 41.28
CA LEU A 284 21.62 -3.54 40.66
C LEU A 284 22.36 -2.47 39.85
N MET A 285 22.00 -2.31 38.58
CA MET A 285 22.61 -1.33 37.69
C MET A 285 21.56 -0.34 37.20
N VAL A 286 21.92 0.93 37.14
CA VAL A 286 21.09 1.96 36.49
C VAL A 286 21.93 2.63 35.40
N GLU A 287 21.43 2.61 34.18
CA GLU A 287 21.99 3.39 33.07
C GLU A 287 21.37 4.80 33.10
N TRP A 288 22.16 5.82 33.40
CA TRP A 288 21.67 7.20 33.54
C TRP A 288 21.38 7.82 32.20
N ILE A 289 22.33 7.69 31.28
CA ILE A 289 22.26 8.21 29.93
C ILE A 289 23.10 7.32 29.03
N GLY A 290 22.55 7.01 27.86
CA GLY A 290 23.27 6.24 26.86
C GLY A 290 22.69 6.42 25.48
N ILE A 291 23.42 5.86 24.52
CA ILE A 291 23.01 5.81 23.13
C ILE A 291 23.28 4.44 22.58
N ASN A 292 22.34 3.96 21.79
CA ASN A 292 22.40 2.67 21.12
C ASN A 292 22.10 2.91 19.64
N ARG A 293 22.93 2.38 18.73
CA ARG A 293 22.90 2.68 17.29
C ARG A 293 23.01 1.41 16.47
N TRP A 294 22.35 1.40 15.31
CA TRP A 294 22.39 0.32 14.33
C TRP A 294 22.25 0.87 12.91
N ARG A 295 22.38 -0.01 11.92
CA ARG A 295 22.13 0.31 10.52
C ARG A 295 21.06 -0.62 9.97
N TRP A 296 20.21 -0.09 9.10
CA TRP A 296 19.26 -0.89 8.34
C TRP A 296 19.90 -1.32 7.02
N ARG A 297 19.87 -2.61 6.70
CA ARG A 297 20.38 -3.18 5.45
C ARG A 297 19.42 -4.19 4.85
N GLY A 298 19.47 -4.38 3.54
CA GLY A 298 18.53 -5.22 2.80
C GLY A 298 17.39 -4.38 2.23
N GLY A 299 17.09 -4.58 0.94
CA GLY A 299 16.01 -3.86 0.24
C GLY A 299 14.64 -4.35 0.68
N GLU A 300 14.16 -5.42 0.04
CA GLU A 300 12.85 -6.00 0.32
C GLU A 300 12.80 -6.77 1.64
N SER A 301 13.94 -7.22 2.15
CA SER A 301 14.08 -7.92 3.43
C SER A 301 15.03 -7.16 4.35
N PRO A 302 14.59 -6.03 4.92
CA PRO A 302 15.44 -5.20 5.76
C PRO A 302 15.77 -5.90 7.09
N ARG A 303 17.01 -5.72 7.55
CA ARG A 303 17.55 -6.28 8.78
C ARG A 303 18.32 -5.21 9.55
N MET A 304 18.29 -5.34 10.87
CA MET A 304 19.07 -4.53 11.78
C MET A 304 20.50 -5.08 11.86
N GLU A 305 21.49 -4.26 11.53
CA GLU A 305 22.90 -4.66 11.53
C GLU A 305 23.75 -3.84 12.50
N ASN A 306 24.75 -4.53 13.06
CA ASN A 306 25.79 -3.98 13.93
C ASN A 306 25.25 -3.11 15.06
N PRO A 307 24.38 -3.65 15.93
CA PRO A 307 23.82 -2.87 17.01
C PRO A 307 24.86 -2.69 18.11
N ILE A 308 25.26 -1.44 18.35
CA ILE A 308 26.30 -1.06 19.32
C ILE A 308 25.81 0.12 20.14
N GLY A 309 26.07 0.11 21.44
CA GLY A 309 25.72 1.22 22.31
C GLY A 309 26.76 1.49 23.40
N VAL A 310 26.61 2.63 24.06
CA VAL A 310 27.39 3.03 25.22
C VAL A 310 26.50 3.80 26.20
N SER A 311 26.66 3.53 27.50
CA SER A 311 25.93 4.25 28.55
C SER A 311 26.84 4.60 29.73
N LEU A 312 26.49 5.67 30.43
CA LEU A 312 26.99 5.98 31.78
C LEU A 312 26.13 5.26 32.80
N VAL A 313 26.77 4.58 33.73
CA VAL A 313 26.06 3.69 34.67
C VAL A 313 26.45 3.96 36.13
N SER A 314 25.54 3.60 37.03
CA SER A 314 25.88 3.27 38.41
C SER A 314 25.56 1.81 38.69
N THR A 315 26.38 1.15 39.47
CA THR A 315 26.10 -0.16 40.07
C THR A 315 25.95 -0.03 41.57
N TYR A 316 25.10 -0.88 42.17
CA TYR A 316 24.94 -1.03 43.61
C TYR A 316 24.93 -2.52 43.97
N SER A 317 25.74 -2.89 44.95
CA SER A 317 25.81 -4.24 45.51
C SER A 317 26.32 -4.16 46.94
N ASP A 318 25.68 -4.88 47.85
CA ASP A 318 26.14 -5.01 49.23
C ASP A 318 27.40 -5.89 49.25
N ARG A 319 28.57 -5.31 49.56
CA ARG A 319 29.86 -6.02 49.58
C ARG A 319 30.67 -5.67 50.81
N ALA A 320 31.29 -6.68 51.41
CA ALA A 320 32.28 -6.46 52.45
C ALA A 320 33.58 -5.86 51.85
N GLY A 321 34.13 -4.86 52.52
CA GLY A 321 35.46 -4.29 52.22
C GLY A 321 35.50 -3.20 51.15
N THR A 322 34.43 -2.98 50.37
CA THR A 322 34.39 -1.95 49.31
C THR A 322 33.19 -1.02 49.48
N ARG A 323 33.11 0.06 48.68
CA ARG A 323 31.87 0.86 48.62
C ARG A 323 30.80 0.08 47.88
N ASP A 324 29.55 0.21 48.33
CA ASP A 324 28.43 -0.50 47.70
C ASP A 324 28.08 0.06 46.32
N ALA A 325 28.32 1.36 46.10
CA ALA A 325 27.99 2.06 44.88
C ALA A 325 29.24 2.37 44.02
N GLY A 326 29.13 2.03 42.74
CA GLY A 326 30.16 2.29 41.73
C GLY A 326 29.62 3.06 40.54
N HIS A 327 30.47 3.81 39.85
CA HIS A 327 30.11 4.57 38.64
C HIS A 327 31.01 4.20 37.49
N GLY A 328 30.48 4.16 36.28
CA GLY A 328 31.23 3.64 35.16
C GLY A 328 30.63 3.86 33.79
N VAL A 329 31.19 3.11 32.85
CA VAL A 329 30.74 3.05 31.45
C VAL A 329 30.40 1.61 31.11
N VAL A 330 29.41 1.43 30.25
CA VAL A 330 29.05 0.13 29.69
C VAL A 330 29.02 0.23 28.18
N LEU A 331 29.50 -0.82 27.52
CA LEU A 331 29.37 -1.04 26.08
C LEU A 331 28.32 -2.11 25.83
N HIS A 332 27.38 -1.83 24.95
CA HIS A 332 26.35 -2.77 24.51
C HIS A 332 26.71 -3.36 23.16
N TYR A 333 26.57 -4.67 23.03
CA TYR A 333 26.79 -5.41 21.81
C TYR A 333 25.57 -6.25 21.45
N LYS A 334 25.12 -6.11 20.20
CA LYS A 334 23.93 -6.78 19.65
C LYS A 334 22.66 -6.56 20.47
N HIS A 335 22.57 -5.45 21.19
CA HIS A 335 21.49 -5.10 22.12
C HIS A 335 21.26 -6.06 23.31
N VAL A 336 21.88 -7.24 23.32
CA VAL A 336 21.64 -8.30 24.32
C VAL A 336 22.75 -8.32 25.36
N TYR A 337 24.01 -8.21 24.94
CA TYR A 337 25.15 -8.34 25.82
C TYR A 337 25.71 -6.97 26.19
N SER A 338 26.04 -6.78 27.46
CA SER A 338 26.66 -5.55 27.94
C SER A 338 27.90 -5.89 28.75
N LEU A 339 29.01 -5.21 28.48
CA LEU A 339 30.26 -5.31 29.21
C LEU A 339 30.63 -3.91 29.71
N GLY A 340 30.88 -3.76 30.99
CA GLY A 340 31.20 -2.47 31.56
C GLY A 340 32.28 -2.51 32.62
N VAL A 341 32.76 -1.32 32.94
CA VAL A 341 33.78 -1.08 33.94
C VAL A 341 33.28 0.03 34.86
N THR A 342 33.37 -0.21 36.15
CA THR A 342 32.92 0.67 37.24
C THR A 342 34.06 0.97 38.19
N ARG A 343 33.96 2.09 38.90
CA ARG A 343 34.87 2.45 39.98
C ARG A 343 34.11 2.59 41.30
N HIS A 344 34.52 1.81 42.29
CA HIS A 344 33.95 1.77 43.65
C HIS A 344 34.88 2.52 44.61
N GLY A 345 34.97 3.84 44.45
CA GLY A 345 35.97 4.64 45.16
C GLY A 345 37.39 4.39 44.65
N GLY A 346 38.12 3.49 45.30
CA GLY A 346 39.49 3.10 44.94
C GLY A 346 39.54 1.99 43.88
N ASP A 347 38.54 1.11 43.91
CA ASP A 347 38.64 -0.21 43.30
C ASP A 347 37.95 -0.25 41.94
N THR A 348 38.42 -1.12 41.06
CA THR A 348 37.87 -1.29 39.71
C THR A 348 37.02 -2.54 39.63
N GLY A 349 35.77 -2.37 39.18
CA GLY A 349 34.84 -3.45 38.88
C GLY A 349 34.73 -3.69 37.38
N VAL A 350 34.55 -4.94 36.98
CA VAL A 350 34.16 -5.33 35.62
C VAL A 350 32.87 -6.12 35.71
N PHE A 351 31.88 -5.80 34.88
CA PHE A 351 30.60 -6.48 34.94
C PHE A 351 30.07 -6.90 33.59
N VAL A 352 29.23 -7.92 33.61
CA VAL A 352 28.45 -8.39 32.46
C VAL A 352 26.96 -8.29 32.78
N SER A 353 26.17 -7.89 31.80
CA SER A 353 24.71 -7.81 31.92
C SER A 353 24.03 -8.30 30.64
N VAL A 354 22.84 -8.88 30.82
CA VAL A 354 21.96 -9.34 29.75
C VAL A 354 20.60 -8.67 29.91
N ASP A 355 20.01 -8.21 28.80
CA ASP A 355 18.64 -7.69 28.80
C ASP A 355 17.64 -8.82 29.14
N LEU A 356 17.21 -8.87 30.41
CA LEU A 356 16.29 -9.90 30.91
C LEU A 356 14.92 -9.80 30.27
N GLN A 357 14.45 -8.59 29.95
CA GLN A 357 13.13 -8.39 29.36
C GLN A 357 13.07 -9.07 27.99
N LYS A 358 14.10 -8.92 27.18
CA LYS A 358 14.22 -9.66 25.91
C LYS A 358 14.29 -11.16 26.10
N LEU A 359 15.11 -11.61 27.05
CA LEU A 359 15.27 -13.04 27.31
C LEU A 359 13.94 -13.69 27.74
N LEU A 360 13.05 -12.93 28.38
CA LEU A 360 11.69 -13.35 28.72
C LEU A 360 10.73 -13.29 27.52
N THR A 361 10.78 -12.24 26.70
CA THR A 361 9.94 -12.09 25.50
C THR A 361 10.24 -13.17 24.45
N ASP A 362 11.51 -13.43 24.15
CA ASP A 362 11.93 -14.45 23.18
C ASP A 362 11.43 -15.85 23.56
N LYS A 363 11.41 -16.15 24.86
CA LYS A 363 10.89 -17.42 25.36
C LYS A 363 9.38 -17.53 25.18
N ARG A 364 8.63 -16.44 25.40
CA ARG A 364 7.18 -16.40 25.20
C ARG A 364 6.81 -16.60 23.74
N GLU A 365 7.46 -15.88 22.82
CA GLU A 365 7.20 -16.05 21.38
C GLU A 365 7.52 -17.45 20.90
N LYS A 366 8.66 -18.03 21.33
CA LYS A 366 8.99 -19.43 21.02
C LYS A 366 7.96 -20.41 21.59
N LEU A 367 7.46 -20.19 22.80
CA LEU A 367 6.42 -21.01 23.41
C LEU A 367 5.09 -20.89 22.66
N GLU A 368 4.73 -19.69 22.19
CA GLU A 368 3.53 -19.48 21.38
C GLU A 368 3.64 -20.09 19.99
N ASP A 369 4.80 -19.99 19.32
CA ASP A 369 5.04 -20.62 18.03
C ASP A 369 4.98 -22.15 18.15
N VAL A 370 5.61 -22.71 19.18
CA VAL A 370 5.50 -24.14 19.51
C VAL A 370 4.03 -24.53 19.75
N ARG A 371 3.30 -23.77 20.58
CA ARG A 371 1.87 -24.02 20.85
C ARG A 371 1.01 -23.94 19.58
N LYS A 372 1.27 -22.99 18.67
CA LYS A 372 0.57 -22.86 17.39
C LYS A 372 0.84 -24.05 16.48
N ARG A 373 2.10 -24.50 16.36
CA ARG A 373 2.47 -25.70 15.58
C ARG A 373 1.81 -26.97 16.12
N PHE A 374 1.73 -27.13 17.45
CA PHE A 374 1.03 -28.27 18.06
C PHE A 374 -0.49 -28.20 17.92
N ARG A 375 -1.08 -27.01 17.78
CA ARG A 375 -2.52 -26.83 17.51
C ARG A 375 -2.95 -27.16 16.08
N VAL A 376 -2.02 -27.18 15.13
CA VAL A 376 -2.27 -27.58 13.72
C VAL A 376 -2.24 -29.11 13.55
N LEU A 377 -1.81 -29.85 14.59
CA LEU A 377 -1.70 -31.32 14.59
C LEU A 377 -2.87 -32.04 15.30
N HIS A 378 -3.95 -31.31 15.62
CA HIS A 378 -5.24 -31.82 16.08
C HIS A 378 -6.35 -31.17 15.27
#